data_AF-A0A847GQS2-F1
#
_entry.id   AF-A0A847GQS2-F1
#
_cell.length_a   1.000
_cell.length_b   1.000
_cell.length_c   1.000
_cell.angle_alpha   90.00
_cell.angle_beta   90.00
_cell.angle_gamma   90.00
#
_symmetry.space_group_name_H-M   'P 1'
#
loop_
_entity.id
_entity.type
_entity.pdbx_description
1 polymer ?
#
loop_
_entity_poly.entity_id
_entity_poly.type
_entity_poly.pdbx_seq_one_letter_code
_entity_poly.pdbx_strand_id
1 'polypeptide(L)'
;MQKAAADSSLFLFTLLAVGVGGSGLALVGIWVETRLEQNARRVFSGVLCSCLGVASAVLWGLHQPWAIVGPVLALGAATLAVCTVQTALARRWANRLYGPVSIWTLLLVVSPLFSLLYARHVNKADPRSVLLAAPDPTIRKEPTDPRAVTDQGREIELFHYGSVHSLERLETAVIELAGFSYEVIRIQGPSPDSNCHGWVFTGGLYCVASEQVDAILTDNGYRPVEQAEGGDLIIYSDDSGLPAHSGVVRFVTEDGRVLVESKWGPLGVFLHAPETQPFSRQFSFWRSPRAGHRLHVLPMASAVE
;
A
#
# COMPACT_ATOMS: atom_id res chain seq x y z
N MET A 1 1.23 4.87 -12.72
CA MET A 1 2.22 5.66 -11.92
C MET A 1 2.88 4.72 -10.93
N GLN A 2 4.14 4.33 -11.12
CA GLN A 2 4.89 3.61 -10.09
C GLN A 2 4.99 4.49 -8.86
N LYS A 3 4.42 4.04 -7.73
CA LYS A 3 4.62 4.68 -6.44
C LYS A 3 6.09 4.41 -6.08
N ALA A 4 6.95 5.42 -6.25
CA ALA A 4 8.36 5.31 -5.95
C ALA A 4 8.52 4.73 -4.55
N ALA A 5 9.46 3.77 -4.39
CA ALA A 5 9.84 3.25 -3.08
C ALA A 5 10.01 4.43 -2.13
N ALA A 6 9.52 4.30 -0.89
CA ALA A 6 9.54 5.36 0.11
C ALA A 6 10.95 5.99 0.14
N ASP A 7 11.05 7.22 -0.36
CA ASP A 7 12.34 7.86 -0.59
C ASP A 7 13.02 8.04 0.76
N SER A 8 14.18 7.41 0.93
CA SER A 8 14.96 7.49 2.17
C SER A 8 15.31 8.95 2.50
N SER A 9 15.36 9.81 1.48
CA SER A 9 15.52 11.26 1.63
C SER A 9 14.35 11.90 2.39
N LEU A 10 13.12 11.39 2.22
CA LEU A 10 11.90 11.91 2.84
C LEU A 10 11.80 11.52 4.32
N PHE A 11 12.25 10.31 4.67
CA PHE A 11 12.45 9.90 6.06
C PHE A 11 13.45 10.82 6.77
N LEU A 12 14.65 10.96 6.18
CA LEU A 12 15.72 11.77 6.75
C LEU A 12 15.31 13.25 6.85
N PHE A 13 14.64 13.78 5.82
CA PHE A 13 14.12 15.13 5.81
C PHE A 13 13.12 15.35 6.95
N THR A 14 12.14 14.46 7.13
CA THR A 14 11.15 14.58 8.20
C THR A 14 11.85 14.60 9.56
N LEU A 15 12.79 13.66 9.78
CA LEU A 15 13.49 13.51 11.05
C LEU A 15 14.38 14.71 11.36
N LEU A 16 15.08 15.26 10.36
CA LEU A 16 15.93 16.42 10.50
C LEU A 16 15.13 17.73 10.59
N ALA A 17 14.19 17.97 9.70
CA ALA A 17 13.46 19.23 9.63
C ALA A 17 12.44 19.35 10.77
N VAL A 18 11.65 18.31 11.02
CA VAL A 18 10.57 18.35 12.01
C VAL A 18 11.09 17.95 13.39
N GLY A 19 11.86 16.87 13.48
CA GLY A 19 12.41 16.38 14.74
C GLY A 19 13.53 17.28 15.26
N VAL A 20 14.69 17.30 14.59
CA VAL A 20 15.86 18.08 15.04
C VAL A 20 15.59 19.58 14.94
N GLY A 21 15.04 20.04 13.81
CA GLY A 21 14.72 21.44 13.56
C GLY A 21 13.66 21.97 14.52
N GLY A 22 12.56 21.24 14.72
CA GLY A 22 11.54 21.59 15.72
C GLY A 22 12.10 21.66 17.15
N SER A 23 12.97 20.71 17.53
CA SER A 23 13.64 20.72 18.83
C SER A 23 14.59 21.91 18.99
N GLY A 24 15.36 22.24 17.94
CA GLY A 24 16.23 23.42 17.92
C GLY A 24 15.44 24.72 18.08
N LEU A 25 14.32 24.85 17.36
CA LEU A 25 13.42 26.00 17.49
C LEU A 25 12.83 26.11 18.91
N ALA A 26 12.45 24.99 19.52
CA ALA A 26 11.96 24.98 20.90
C ALA A 26 13.04 25.47 21.89
N LEU A 27 14.29 25.00 21.75
CA LEU A 27 15.40 25.44 22.58
C LEU A 27 15.72 26.93 22.42
N VAL A 28 15.73 27.43 21.19
CA VAL A 28 15.91 28.88 20.91
C VAL A 28 14.74 29.67 21.50
N GLY A 29 13.51 29.19 21.36
CA GLY A 29 12.32 29.79 21.98
C GLY A 29 12.45 29.91 23.50
N ILE A 30 12.89 28.85 24.18
CA ILE A 30 13.14 28.85 25.64
C ILE A 30 14.26 29.85 26.00
N TRP A 31 15.34 29.88 25.23
CA TRP A 31 16.44 30.80 25.46
C TRP A 31 16.03 32.27 25.29
N VAL A 32 15.29 32.59 24.21
CA VAL A 32 14.70 33.93 23.98
C VAL A 32 13.75 34.30 25.12
N GLU A 33 12.91 33.36 25.57
CA GLU A 33 11.95 33.59 26.66
C GLU A 33 12.64 33.83 28.01
N THR A 34 13.82 33.28 28.24
CA THR A 34 14.58 33.42 29.50
C THR A 34 15.51 34.63 29.51
N ARG A 35 15.97 35.10 28.35
CA ARG A 35 17.00 36.16 28.25
C ARG A 35 16.50 37.49 27.71
N LEU A 36 15.44 37.53 26.91
CA LEU A 36 15.04 38.73 26.19
C LEU A 36 13.76 39.36 26.73
N GLU A 37 13.70 40.69 26.60
CA GLU A 37 12.54 41.50 26.95
C GLU A 37 11.31 41.13 26.10
N GLN A 38 10.12 41.46 26.59
CA GLN A 38 8.85 41.03 26.01
C GLN A 38 8.66 41.42 24.53
N ASN A 39 9.23 42.55 24.11
CA ASN A 39 9.14 43.01 22.72
C ASN A 39 9.90 42.11 21.75
N ALA A 40 11.07 41.61 22.15
CA ALA A 40 11.88 40.71 21.32
C ALA A 40 11.19 39.35 21.10
N ARG A 41 10.38 38.88 22.07
CA ARG A 41 9.66 37.60 21.98
C ARG A 41 8.60 37.60 20.87
N ARG A 42 7.85 38.71 20.74
CA ARG A 42 6.82 38.88 19.71
C ARG A 42 7.44 38.94 18.32
N VAL A 43 8.53 39.69 18.19
CA VAL A 43 9.26 39.81 16.92
C VAL A 43 9.81 38.46 16.49
N PHE A 44 10.45 37.72 17.40
CA PHE A 44 11.01 36.40 17.09
C PHE A 44 9.93 35.41 16.61
N SER A 45 8.83 35.27 17.36
CA SER A 45 7.77 34.33 17.01
C SER A 45 7.08 34.69 15.69
N GLY A 46 6.87 35.99 15.44
CA GLY A 46 6.30 36.50 14.19
C GLY A 46 7.20 36.21 12.98
N VAL A 47 8.50 36.51 13.10
CA VAL A 47 9.48 36.22 12.04
C VAL A 47 9.55 34.73 11.74
N LEU A 48 9.61 33.89 12.79
CA LEU A 48 9.65 32.44 12.64
C LEU A 48 8.41 31.90 11.92
N CYS A 49 7.22 32.36 12.32
CA CYS A 49 5.97 31.98 11.66
C CYS A 49 5.97 32.38 10.18
N SER A 50 6.42 33.59 9.85
CA SER A 50 6.53 34.05 8.46
C SER A 50 7.50 33.18 7.66
N CYS A 51 8.67 32.85 8.21
CA CYS A 51 9.65 31.99 7.56
C CYS A 51 9.08 30.59 7.27
N LEU A 52 8.41 29.96 8.24
CA LEU A 52 7.80 28.64 8.07
C LEU A 52 6.64 28.66 7.06
N GLY A 53 5.85 29.72 7.05
CA GLY A 53 4.79 29.93 6.05
C GLY A 53 5.35 30.06 4.63
N VAL A 54 6.40 30.88 4.45
CA VAL A 54 7.08 31.04 3.15
C VAL A 54 7.70 29.73 2.70
N ALA A 55 8.41 29.02 3.59
CA ALA A 55 9.00 27.72 3.26
C ALA A 55 7.92 26.71 2.81
N SER A 56 6.78 26.66 3.51
CA SER A 56 5.66 25.79 3.13
C SER A 56 5.09 26.15 1.76
N ALA A 57 4.91 27.44 1.47
CA ALA A 57 4.42 27.92 0.18
C ALA A 57 5.40 27.62 -0.97
N VAL A 58 6.71 27.77 -0.74
CA VAL A 58 7.75 27.41 -1.72
C VAL A 58 7.74 25.91 -1.98
N LEU A 59 7.73 25.07 -0.93
CA LEU A 59 7.68 23.61 -1.08
C LEU A 59 6.43 23.17 -1.85
N TRP A 60 5.28 23.78 -1.57
CA TRP A 60 4.04 23.53 -2.31
C TRP A 60 4.15 23.95 -3.79
N GLY A 61 4.72 25.13 -4.07
CA GLY A 61 4.95 25.62 -5.43
C GLY A 61 5.93 24.76 -6.24
N LEU A 62 6.84 24.06 -5.57
CA LEU A 62 7.74 23.07 -6.16
C LEU A 62 7.11 21.66 -6.29
N HIS A 63 5.78 21.55 -6.13
CA HIS A 63 5.02 20.29 -6.19
C HIS A 63 5.55 19.20 -5.26
N GLN A 64 6.10 19.58 -4.10
CA GLN A 64 6.53 18.60 -3.12
C GLN A 64 5.31 17.85 -2.55
N PRO A 65 5.45 16.55 -2.25
CA PRO A 65 4.35 15.77 -1.70
C PRO A 65 3.86 16.35 -0.38
N TRP A 66 2.57 16.15 -0.08
CA TRP A 66 1.97 16.60 1.19
C TRP A 66 2.73 16.10 2.43
N ALA A 67 3.41 14.96 2.31
CA ALA A 67 4.24 14.42 3.38
C ALA A 67 5.41 15.32 3.80
N ILE A 68 5.89 16.18 2.89
CA ILE A 68 6.95 17.15 3.13
C ILE A 68 6.34 18.51 3.54
N VAL A 69 5.30 18.96 2.84
CA VAL A 69 4.69 20.28 3.08
C VAL A 69 3.91 20.33 4.39
N GLY A 70 3.13 19.29 4.68
CA GLY A 70 2.21 19.23 5.82
C GLY A 70 2.90 19.50 7.17
N PRO A 71 4.02 18.84 7.49
CA PRO A 71 4.72 19.07 8.76
C PRO A 71 5.28 20.50 8.92
N VAL A 72 5.81 21.11 7.85
CA VAL A 72 6.34 22.48 7.90
C VAL A 72 5.19 23.48 8.13
N LEU A 73 4.06 23.25 7.46
CA LEU A 73 2.85 24.06 7.63
C LEU A 73 2.29 23.93 9.06
N ALA A 74 2.27 22.72 9.62
CA ALA A 74 1.83 22.46 10.98
C ALA A 74 2.72 23.18 12.02
N LEU A 75 4.03 23.19 11.83
CA LEU A 75 4.96 23.97 12.67
C LEU A 75 4.69 25.47 12.55
N GLY A 76 4.47 25.98 11.34
CA GLY A 76 4.07 27.36 11.10
C GLY A 76 2.79 27.73 11.85
N ALA A 77 1.75 26.92 11.72
CA ALA A 77 0.47 27.12 12.42
C ALA A 77 0.63 27.08 13.95
N ALA A 78 1.46 26.18 14.48
CA ALA A 78 1.77 26.12 15.92
C ALA A 78 2.45 27.42 16.38
N THR A 79 3.47 27.91 15.65
CA THR A 79 4.13 29.18 15.98
C THR A 79 3.20 30.39 15.89
N LEU A 80 2.27 30.40 14.93
CA LEU A 80 1.23 31.41 14.84
C LEU A 80 0.30 31.39 16.05
N ALA A 81 -0.12 30.20 16.49
CA ALA A 81 -0.94 30.04 17.69
C ALA A 81 -0.22 30.57 18.94
N VAL A 82 1.10 30.37 19.05
CA VAL A 82 1.89 30.98 20.13
C VAL A 82 1.88 32.51 20.03
N CYS A 83 2.06 33.05 18.82
CA CYS A 83 1.99 34.51 18.59
C CYS A 83 0.65 35.10 19.02
N THR A 84 -0.46 34.45 18.66
CA THR A 84 -1.81 34.94 18.98
C THR A 84 -2.11 34.83 20.48
N VAL A 85 -1.67 33.76 21.15
CA VAL A 85 -1.80 33.58 22.61
C VAL A 85 -1.00 34.65 23.39
N GLN A 86 0.09 35.16 22.84
CA GLN A 86 0.88 36.25 23.43
C GLN A 86 0.23 37.65 23.31
N THR A 87 -0.91 37.78 22.63
CA THR A 87 -1.69 39.02 22.59
C THR A 87 -2.45 39.24 23.91
N ALA A 88 -2.71 40.51 24.27
CA ALA A 88 -3.11 40.91 25.62
C ALA A 88 -4.43 40.28 26.14
N LEU A 89 -5.34 39.90 25.24
CA LEU A 89 -6.64 39.30 25.57
C LEU A 89 -6.53 37.81 25.92
N ALA A 90 -5.73 37.04 25.18
CA ALA A 90 -5.52 35.61 25.43
C ALA A 90 -4.65 35.36 26.67
N ARG A 91 -3.73 36.28 26.98
CA ARG A 91 -2.77 36.16 28.09
C ARG A 91 -3.44 36.10 29.47
N ARG A 92 -4.57 36.79 29.67
CA ARG A 92 -5.34 36.75 30.94
C ARG A 92 -5.92 35.36 31.24
N TRP A 93 -6.28 34.61 30.21
CA TRP A 93 -6.80 33.25 30.33
C TRP A 93 -5.69 32.20 30.32
N ALA A 94 -4.69 32.37 29.44
CA ALA A 94 -3.59 31.41 29.28
C ALA A 94 -2.64 31.39 30.48
N ASN A 95 -2.31 32.53 31.09
CA ASN A 95 -1.44 32.58 32.28
C ASN A 95 -2.05 31.86 33.50
N ARG A 96 -3.35 31.55 33.50
CA ARG A 96 -3.99 30.77 34.56
C ARG A 96 -3.78 29.27 34.41
N LEU A 97 -3.41 28.79 33.23
CA LEU A 97 -3.34 27.36 32.92
C LEU A 97 -1.95 26.91 32.45
N TYR A 98 -1.21 27.73 31.68
CA TYR A 98 0.09 27.33 31.11
C TYR A 98 1.03 28.54 30.93
N GLY A 99 2.23 28.45 31.50
CA GLY A 99 3.29 29.44 31.24
C GLY A 99 3.83 29.32 29.81
N PRO A 100 4.40 30.38 29.22
CA PRO A 100 5.02 30.30 27.90
C PRO A 100 6.12 29.22 27.81
N VAL A 101 6.80 28.93 28.92
CA VAL A 101 7.77 27.82 29.02
C VAL A 101 7.11 26.46 28.77
N SER A 102 5.90 26.20 29.28
CA SER A 102 5.27 24.89 29.09
C SER A 102 4.88 24.63 27.63
N ILE A 103 4.61 25.67 26.84
CA ILE A 103 4.34 25.54 25.40
C ILE A 103 5.60 25.09 24.66
N TRP A 104 6.75 25.73 24.94
CA TRP A 104 8.01 25.33 24.32
C TRP A 104 8.49 23.96 24.79
N THR A 105 8.29 23.62 26.07
CA THR A 105 8.57 22.27 26.59
C THR A 105 7.67 21.23 25.92
N LEU A 106 6.38 21.53 25.71
CA LEU A 106 5.49 20.65 24.97
C LEU A 106 5.98 20.46 23.54
N LEU A 107 6.38 21.53 22.85
CA LEU A 107 6.93 21.45 21.49
C LEU A 107 8.20 20.57 21.46
N LEU A 108 9.10 20.73 22.44
CA LEU A 108 10.34 19.95 22.56
C LEU A 108 10.09 18.45 22.72
N VAL A 109 8.99 18.05 23.36
CA VAL A 109 8.63 16.63 23.56
C VAL A 109 7.81 16.10 22.38
N VAL A 110 6.82 16.87 21.92
CA VAL A 110 5.86 16.44 20.89
C VAL A 110 6.51 16.39 19.51
N SER A 111 7.39 17.33 19.17
CA SER A 111 8.08 17.38 17.86
C SER A 111 8.83 16.09 17.52
N PRO A 112 9.76 15.58 18.36
CA PRO A 112 10.49 14.35 18.04
C PRO A 112 9.58 13.12 18.06
N LEU A 113 8.61 13.05 18.97
CA LEU A 113 7.67 11.92 19.03
C LEU A 113 6.76 11.89 17.78
N PHE A 114 6.19 13.04 17.41
CA PHE A 114 5.39 13.18 16.19
C PHE A 114 6.24 12.85 14.96
N SER A 115 7.45 13.40 14.86
CA SER A 115 8.36 13.12 13.74
C SER A 115 8.66 11.63 13.63
N LEU A 116 8.92 10.94 14.73
CA LEU A 116 9.19 9.49 14.73
C LEU A 116 7.96 8.69 14.30
N LEU A 117 6.79 8.98 14.87
CA LEU A 117 5.54 8.28 14.55
C LEU A 117 5.10 8.54 13.11
N TYR A 118 5.21 9.79 12.66
CA TYR A 118 4.88 10.20 11.30
C TYR A 118 5.86 9.59 10.30
N ALA A 119 7.16 9.65 10.58
CA ALA A 119 8.17 9.02 9.75
C ALA A 119 7.95 7.50 9.66
N ARG A 120 7.62 6.83 10.78
CA ARG A 120 7.27 5.40 10.77
C ARG A 120 5.99 5.13 9.97
N HIS A 121 5.00 6.02 10.02
CA HIS A 121 3.75 5.89 9.28
C HIS A 121 3.96 6.04 7.77
N VAL A 122 4.67 7.08 7.33
CA VAL A 122 4.93 7.37 5.92
C VAL A 122 5.92 6.37 5.30
N ASN A 123 6.83 5.82 6.11
CA ASN A 123 7.78 4.78 5.67
C ASN A 123 7.30 3.36 5.94
N LYS A 124 6.02 3.15 6.26
CA LYS A 124 5.44 1.81 6.10
C LYS A 124 5.59 1.45 4.63
N ALA A 125 6.49 0.52 4.32
CA ALA A 125 6.68 0.07 2.96
C ALA A 125 5.35 -0.42 2.41
N ASP A 126 5.05 -0.05 1.17
CA ASP A 126 3.87 -0.57 0.49
C ASP A 126 4.12 -2.07 0.26
N PRO A 127 3.27 -2.99 0.75
CA PRO A 127 3.43 -4.42 0.49
C PRO A 127 3.53 -4.71 -1.01
N ARG A 128 2.85 -3.92 -1.84
CA ARG A 128 2.95 -4.00 -3.30
C ARG A 128 4.35 -3.69 -3.78
N SER A 129 5.04 -2.75 -3.15
CA SER A 129 6.42 -2.42 -3.54
C SER A 129 7.37 -3.60 -3.28
N VAL A 130 7.13 -4.42 -2.25
CA VAL A 130 7.94 -5.63 -2.02
C VAL A 130 7.65 -6.68 -3.10
N LEU A 131 6.39 -6.85 -3.50
CA LEU A 131 6.03 -7.73 -4.62
C LEU A 131 6.59 -7.24 -5.96
N LEU A 132 6.56 -5.93 -6.22
CA LEU A 132 7.06 -5.30 -7.44
C LEU A 132 8.59 -5.19 -7.48
N ALA A 133 9.26 -5.09 -6.33
CA ALA A 133 10.71 -5.00 -6.21
C ALA A 133 11.38 -6.37 -6.11
N ALA A 134 10.63 -7.43 -5.77
CA ALA A 134 11.10 -8.78 -5.99
C ALA A 134 11.49 -8.89 -7.47
N PRO A 135 12.70 -9.38 -7.80
CA PRO A 135 13.10 -9.51 -9.19
C PRO A 135 12.00 -10.28 -9.91
N ASP A 136 11.43 -9.64 -10.94
CA ASP A 136 10.30 -10.20 -11.67
C ASP A 136 10.71 -11.62 -12.06
N PRO A 137 10.01 -12.65 -11.54
CA PRO A 137 10.39 -14.02 -11.82
C PRO A 137 10.48 -14.15 -13.33
N THR A 138 11.68 -14.46 -13.84
CA THR A 138 11.93 -14.48 -15.29
C THR A 138 10.86 -15.35 -15.93
N ILE A 139 9.95 -14.72 -16.68
CA ILE A 139 8.89 -15.41 -17.39
C ILE A 139 9.58 -16.27 -18.44
N ARG A 140 9.43 -17.58 -18.31
CA ARG A 140 9.91 -18.53 -19.31
C ARG A 140 8.70 -19.04 -20.08
N LYS A 141 8.75 -18.82 -21.39
CA LYS A 141 7.90 -19.48 -22.36
C LYS A 141 8.78 -20.43 -23.14
N GLU A 142 8.58 -21.72 -22.94
CA GLU A 142 9.23 -22.73 -23.77
C GLU A 142 8.33 -23.00 -24.99
N PRO A 143 8.88 -23.18 -26.21
CA PRO A 143 8.09 -23.55 -27.37
C PRO A 143 7.28 -24.86 -27.18
N THR A 144 7.70 -25.65 -26.20
CA THR A 144 7.11 -26.92 -25.76
C THR A 144 6.08 -26.76 -24.64
N ASP A 145 5.82 -25.56 -24.14
CA ASP A 145 4.77 -25.38 -23.13
C ASP A 145 3.41 -25.73 -23.74
N PRO A 146 2.54 -26.47 -23.01
CA PRO A 146 1.23 -26.81 -23.51
C PRO A 146 0.37 -25.56 -23.66
N ARG A 147 -0.66 -25.66 -24.50
CA ARG A 147 -1.65 -24.60 -24.68
C ARG A 147 -2.92 -24.96 -23.94
N ALA A 148 -3.58 -23.97 -23.36
CA ALA A 148 -4.94 -24.13 -22.90
C ALA A 148 -5.91 -23.61 -23.96
N VAL A 149 -7.15 -24.12 -23.98
CA VAL A 149 -8.22 -23.58 -24.84
C VAL A 149 -9.46 -23.23 -24.03
N THR A 150 -10.10 -22.14 -24.43
CA THR A 150 -11.42 -21.73 -23.94
C THR A 150 -12.52 -22.60 -24.55
N ASP A 151 -13.75 -22.47 -24.04
CA ASP A 151 -14.92 -23.22 -24.54
C ASP A 151 -15.27 -22.84 -25.99
N GLN A 152 -14.86 -21.65 -26.45
CA GLN A 152 -14.98 -21.21 -27.84
C GLN A 152 -13.75 -21.55 -28.71
N GLY A 153 -12.80 -22.32 -28.17
CA GLY A 153 -11.61 -22.77 -28.88
C GLY A 153 -10.50 -21.72 -29.03
N ARG A 154 -10.57 -20.59 -28.32
CA ARG A 154 -9.47 -19.62 -28.30
C ARG A 154 -8.30 -20.20 -27.52
N GLU A 155 -7.12 -20.16 -28.09
CA GLU A 155 -5.90 -20.57 -27.41
C GLU A 155 -5.50 -19.54 -26.34
N ILE A 156 -5.12 -20.05 -25.18
CA ILE A 156 -4.57 -19.33 -24.05
C ILE A 156 -3.12 -19.79 -23.90
N GLU A 157 -2.23 -18.80 -23.85
CA GLU A 157 -0.80 -19.04 -23.70
C GLU A 157 -0.52 -19.34 -22.23
N LEU A 158 0.18 -20.43 -22.00
CA LEU A 158 0.65 -20.82 -20.68
C LEU A 158 2.13 -20.47 -20.56
N PHE A 159 2.58 -20.24 -19.34
CA PHE A 159 4.00 -19.99 -19.04
C PHE A 159 4.36 -20.48 -17.66
N HIS A 160 5.66 -20.49 -17.36
CA HIS A 160 6.18 -20.79 -16.04
C HIS A 160 7.01 -19.64 -15.48
N TYR A 161 7.03 -19.53 -14.15
CA TYR A 161 8.06 -18.75 -13.50
C TYR A 161 9.40 -19.48 -13.61
N GLY A 162 10.48 -18.73 -13.88
CA GLY A 162 11.83 -19.23 -13.72
C GLY A 162 12.15 -19.56 -12.26
N SER A 163 13.39 -19.99 -12.00
CA SER A 163 13.83 -20.27 -10.63
C SER A 163 13.75 -19.02 -9.75
N VAL A 164 12.90 -19.06 -8.72
CA VAL A 164 12.80 -18.00 -7.71
C VAL A 164 13.42 -18.50 -6.41
N HIS A 165 14.43 -17.81 -5.91
CA HIS A 165 15.04 -18.15 -4.63
C HIS A 165 14.26 -17.54 -3.46
N SER A 166 14.06 -18.32 -2.39
CA SER A 166 13.55 -17.88 -1.08
C SER A 166 12.12 -17.32 -1.05
N LEU A 167 11.20 -17.96 -1.76
CA LEU A 167 9.79 -17.57 -1.78
C LEU A 167 9.15 -17.50 -0.38
N GLU A 168 9.59 -18.31 0.59
CA GLU A 168 9.09 -18.32 1.96
C GLU A 168 9.42 -17.03 2.72
N ARG A 169 10.63 -16.48 2.50
CA ARG A 169 11.03 -15.21 3.11
C ARG A 169 10.25 -14.06 2.50
N LEU A 170 10.06 -14.10 1.18
CA LEU A 170 9.26 -13.11 0.48
C LEU A 170 7.80 -13.16 0.94
N GLU A 171 7.21 -14.35 1.06
CA GLU A 171 5.86 -14.56 1.59
C GLU A 171 5.70 -13.95 2.99
N THR A 172 6.61 -14.29 3.90
CA THR A 172 6.56 -13.78 5.28
C THR A 172 6.63 -12.25 5.31
N ALA A 173 7.54 -11.66 4.53
CA ALA A 173 7.67 -10.21 4.44
C ALA A 173 6.41 -9.54 3.89
N VAL A 174 5.77 -10.12 2.87
CA VAL A 174 4.54 -9.58 2.28
C VAL A 174 3.38 -9.65 3.28
N ILE A 175 3.21 -10.78 3.97
CA ILE A 175 2.15 -10.96 4.98
C ILE A 175 2.33 -9.97 6.14
N GLU A 176 3.54 -9.86 6.69
CA GLU A 176 3.83 -8.97 7.81
C GLU A 176 3.67 -7.49 7.43
N LEU A 177 4.19 -7.11 6.26
CA LEU A 177 4.15 -5.72 5.81
C LEU A 177 2.72 -5.28 5.49
N ALA A 178 1.90 -6.18 4.95
CA ALA A 178 0.49 -5.92 4.70
C ALA A 178 -0.38 -5.97 5.96
N GLY A 179 0.17 -6.47 7.08
CA GLY A 179 -0.56 -6.63 8.33
C GLY A 179 -1.54 -7.80 8.32
N PHE A 180 -1.37 -8.76 7.41
CA PHE A 180 -2.31 -9.87 7.20
C PHE A 180 -2.07 -11.09 8.10
N SER A 181 -1.08 -11.05 9.01
CA SER A 181 -0.64 -12.19 9.82
C SER A 181 -1.75 -12.92 10.58
N TYR A 182 -2.87 -12.24 10.89
CA TYR A 182 -4.02 -12.81 11.60
C TYR A 182 -5.33 -12.74 10.80
N GLU A 183 -5.26 -12.32 9.54
CA GLU A 183 -6.44 -12.11 8.69
C GLU A 183 -6.54 -13.13 7.55
N VAL A 184 -5.50 -13.93 7.34
CA VAL A 184 -5.47 -14.97 6.30
C VAL A 184 -5.09 -16.33 6.86
N ILE A 185 -5.63 -17.38 6.24
CA ILE A 185 -5.30 -18.77 6.56
C ILE A 185 -4.51 -19.32 5.39
N ARG A 186 -3.25 -19.70 5.61
CA ARG A 186 -2.44 -20.35 4.57
C ARG A 186 -2.93 -21.78 4.35
N ILE A 187 -3.37 -22.08 3.12
CA ILE A 187 -3.79 -23.40 2.66
C ILE A 187 -2.58 -24.18 2.10
N GLN A 188 -1.75 -23.52 1.28
CA GLN A 188 -0.56 -24.12 0.67
C GLN A 188 0.61 -23.14 0.73
N GLY A 189 1.83 -23.67 0.89
CA GLY A 189 3.05 -22.87 0.85
C GLY A 189 3.38 -22.31 -0.54
N PRO A 190 4.41 -21.45 -0.63
CA PRO A 190 4.87 -20.90 -1.90
C PRO A 190 5.20 -21.96 -2.95
N SER A 191 4.95 -21.62 -4.22
CA SER A 191 5.33 -22.47 -5.36
C SER A 191 5.41 -21.63 -6.64
N PRO A 192 6.43 -21.82 -7.48
CA PRO A 192 6.58 -21.13 -8.76
C PRO A 192 5.75 -21.76 -9.90
N ASP A 193 5.00 -22.84 -9.65
CA ASP A 193 4.37 -23.62 -10.70
C ASP A 193 3.24 -22.85 -11.41
N SER A 194 2.58 -21.95 -10.69
CA SER A 194 1.51 -21.11 -11.22
C SER A 194 1.51 -19.72 -10.60
N ASN A 195 0.83 -18.79 -11.23
CA ASN A 195 0.39 -17.53 -10.63
C ASN A 195 -1.04 -17.66 -10.09
N CYS A 196 -1.66 -16.54 -9.70
CA CYS A 196 -3.04 -16.49 -9.22
C CYS A 196 -4.07 -16.96 -10.26
N HIS A 197 -3.96 -16.49 -11.50
CA HIS A 197 -4.83 -16.90 -12.61
C HIS A 197 -4.64 -18.38 -12.95
N GLY A 198 -3.38 -18.82 -12.95
CA GLY A 198 -2.98 -20.21 -13.13
C GLY A 198 -3.57 -21.15 -12.09
N TRP A 199 -3.60 -20.74 -10.82
CA TRP A 199 -4.24 -21.50 -9.74
C TRP A 199 -5.71 -21.79 -10.07
N VAL A 200 -6.44 -20.78 -10.52
CA VAL A 200 -7.86 -20.88 -10.87
C VAL A 200 -8.07 -21.69 -12.16
N PHE A 201 -7.45 -21.26 -13.26
CA PHE A 201 -7.81 -21.70 -14.61
C PHE A 201 -7.03 -22.93 -15.07
N THR A 202 -5.92 -23.29 -14.44
CA THR A 202 -5.14 -24.47 -14.81
C THR A 202 -5.04 -25.48 -13.66
N GLY A 203 -5.64 -25.18 -12.51
CA GLY A 203 -5.52 -25.99 -11.31
C GLY A 203 -4.12 -25.94 -10.70
N GLY A 204 -3.39 -24.83 -10.90
CA GLY A 204 -2.07 -24.61 -10.31
C GLY A 204 -0.90 -25.23 -11.06
N LEU A 205 -1.11 -25.66 -12.32
CA LEU A 205 -0.06 -26.32 -13.10
C LEU A 205 0.76 -25.36 -13.96
N TYR A 206 0.16 -24.25 -14.39
CA TYR A 206 0.79 -23.26 -15.26
C TYR A 206 0.38 -21.85 -14.86
N CYS A 207 1.14 -20.84 -15.26
CA CYS A 207 0.75 -19.45 -15.16
C CYS A 207 -0.12 -19.02 -16.35
N VAL A 208 -1.01 -18.05 -16.12
CA VAL A 208 -1.87 -17.44 -17.15
C VAL A 208 -1.70 -15.92 -17.10
N ALA A 209 -1.55 -15.29 -18.26
CA ALA A 209 -1.32 -13.84 -18.35
C ALA A 209 -2.61 -13.06 -18.04
N SER A 210 -2.47 -11.91 -17.39
CA SER A 210 -3.59 -11.05 -16.99
C SER A 210 -4.44 -10.61 -18.17
N GLU A 211 -3.81 -10.30 -19.31
CA GLU A 211 -4.44 -9.86 -20.55
C GLU A 211 -5.35 -10.93 -21.18
N GLN A 212 -5.19 -12.19 -20.78
CA GLN A 212 -5.98 -13.30 -21.31
C GLN A 212 -7.21 -13.62 -20.45
N VAL A 213 -7.34 -13.03 -19.25
CA VAL A 213 -8.44 -13.32 -18.32
C VAL A 213 -9.79 -12.89 -18.89
N ASP A 214 -9.90 -11.69 -19.47
CA ASP A 214 -11.17 -11.21 -20.06
C ASP A 214 -11.64 -12.10 -21.22
N ALA A 215 -10.69 -12.60 -22.02
CA ALA A 215 -10.95 -13.57 -23.06
C ALA A 215 -11.50 -14.89 -22.48
N ILE A 216 -10.90 -15.40 -21.40
CA ILE A 216 -11.37 -16.60 -20.70
C ILE A 216 -12.79 -16.41 -20.16
N LEU A 217 -13.04 -15.28 -19.49
CA LEU A 217 -14.36 -14.97 -18.92
C LEU A 217 -15.43 -14.93 -20.00
N THR A 218 -15.15 -14.23 -21.10
CA THR A 218 -16.08 -14.07 -22.22
C THR A 218 -16.36 -15.39 -22.91
N ASP A 219 -15.30 -16.12 -23.30
CA ASP A 219 -15.43 -17.32 -24.10
C ASP A 219 -16.07 -18.47 -23.32
N ASN A 220 -15.79 -18.57 -22.01
CA ASN A 220 -16.36 -19.59 -21.13
C ASN A 220 -17.72 -19.17 -20.51
N GLY A 221 -18.29 -18.06 -20.99
CA GLY A 221 -19.64 -17.63 -20.65
C GLY A 221 -19.84 -17.17 -19.20
N TYR A 222 -18.79 -16.68 -18.53
CA TYR A 222 -18.92 -16.10 -17.20
C TYR A 222 -19.82 -14.87 -17.22
N ARG A 223 -20.56 -14.65 -16.14
CA ARG A 223 -21.42 -13.46 -15.98
C ARG A 223 -21.16 -12.79 -14.64
N PRO A 224 -21.09 -11.45 -14.59
CA PRO A 224 -20.95 -10.75 -13.32
C PRO A 224 -22.19 -11.00 -12.45
N VAL A 225 -21.98 -11.13 -11.14
CA VAL A 225 -23.05 -11.30 -10.14
C VAL A 225 -22.83 -10.34 -8.97
N GLU A 226 -23.92 -9.84 -8.39
CA GLU A 226 -23.85 -8.95 -7.22
C GLU A 226 -23.71 -9.73 -5.91
N GLN A 227 -24.37 -10.88 -5.81
CA GLN A 227 -24.34 -11.77 -4.65
C GLN A 227 -23.52 -13.01 -4.98
N ALA A 228 -22.34 -13.11 -4.36
CA ALA A 228 -21.46 -14.26 -4.53
C ALA A 228 -22.07 -15.52 -3.89
N GLU A 229 -21.77 -16.67 -4.49
CA GLU A 229 -22.02 -18.00 -3.96
C GLU A 229 -20.71 -18.81 -3.93
N GLY A 230 -20.71 -19.92 -3.19
CA GLY A 230 -19.60 -20.87 -3.22
C GLY A 230 -19.37 -21.40 -4.64
N GLY A 231 -18.13 -21.32 -5.11
CA GLY A 231 -17.75 -21.68 -6.47
C GLY A 231 -17.82 -20.54 -7.49
N ASP A 232 -18.28 -19.35 -7.11
CA ASP A 232 -18.10 -18.17 -7.96
C ASP A 232 -16.63 -17.75 -8.01
N LEU A 233 -16.26 -17.02 -9.06
CA LEU A 233 -14.96 -16.41 -9.21
C LEU A 233 -14.98 -14.97 -8.67
N ILE A 234 -13.89 -14.52 -8.08
CA ILE A 234 -13.63 -13.10 -7.83
C ILE A 234 -12.48 -12.64 -8.73
N ILE A 235 -12.69 -11.51 -9.40
CA ILE A 235 -11.68 -10.85 -10.22
C ILE A 235 -11.38 -9.49 -9.61
N TYR A 236 -10.10 -9.24 -9.35
CA TYR A 236 -9.58 -7.98 -8.88
C TYR A 236 -8.97 -7.23 -10.06
N SER A 237 -9.46 -6.03 -10.34
CA SER A 237 -8.94 -5.19 -11.43
C SER A 237 -7.99 -4.12 -10.89
N ASP A 238 -6.92 -3.81 -11.62
CA ASP A 238 -6.09 -2.65 -11.31
C ASP A 238 -6.78 -1.33 -11.68
N ASP A 239 -6.09 -0.21 -11.49
CA ASP A 239 -6.63 1.13 -11.78
C ASP A 239 -6.92 1.37 -13.28
N SER A 240 -6.43 0.50 -14.17
CA SER A 240 -6.72 0.53 -15.61
C SER A 240 -7.91 -0.37 -16.00
N GLY A 241 -8.43 -1.16 -15.06
CA GLY A 241 -9.48 -2.14 -15.29
C GLY A 241 -8.98 -3.55 -15.63
N LEU A 242 -7.67 -3.72 -15.85
CA LEU A 242 -7.08 -5.01 -16.22
C LEU A 242 -7.15 -6.00 -15.03
N PRO A 243 -7.50 -7.28 -15.24
CA PRO A 243 -7.46 -8.30 -14.20
C PRO A 243 -6.06 -8.47 -13.61
N ALA A 244 -5.86 -8.00 -12.38
CA ALA A 244 -4.59 -8.07 -11.66
C ALA A 244 -4.49 -9.31 -10.75
N HIS A 245 -5.63 -9.85 -10.32
CA HIS A 245 -5.68 -11.02 -9.44
C HIS A 245 -7.01 -11.76 -9.58
N SER A 246 -7.01 -13.05 -9.28
CA SER A 246 -8.22 -13.88 -9.30
C SER A 246 -8.22 -14.89 -8.16
N GLY A 247 -9.41 -15.23 -7.68
CA GLY A 247 -9.61 -16.27 -6.67
C GLY A 247 -10.96 -16.95 -6.82
N VAL A 248 -11.16 -18.04 -6.09
CA VAL A 248 -12.43 -18.78 -6.05
C VAL A 248 -13.10 -18.53 -4.71
N VAL A 249 -14.37 -18.15 -4.73
CA VAL A 249 -15.19 -18.05 -3.53
C VAL A 249 -15.38 -19.45 -2.96
N ARG A 250 -14.88 -19.70 -1.76
CA ARG A 250 -15.03 -21.00 -1.08
C ARG A 250 -16.23 -21.04 -0.16
N PHE A 251 -16.48 -19.94 0.55
CA PHE A 251 -17.55 -19.87 1.53
C PHE A 251 -18.26 -18.52 1.45
N VAL A 252 -19.58 -18.57 1.63
CA VAL A 252 -20.41 -17.41 1.90
C VAL A 252 -21.18 -17.74 3.18
N THR A 253 -20.95 -16.97 4.24
CA THR A 253 -21.59 -17.20 5.54
C THR A 253 -23.04 -16.73 5.52
N GLU A 254 -23.83 -17.12 6.52
CA GLU A 254 -25.24 -16.69 6.66
C GLU A 254 -25.38 -15.16 6.78
N ASP A 255 -24.37 -14.47 7.34
CA ASP A 255 -24.31 -13.02 7.42
C ASP A 255 -23.71 -12.35 6.16
N GLY A 256 -23.50 -13.12 5.08
CA GLY A 256 -23.07 -12.62 3.78
C GLY A 256 -21.56 -12.36 3.65
N ARG A 257 -20.72 -12.80 4.60
CA ARG A 257 -19.27 -12.67 4.47
C ARG A 257 -18.74 -13.70 3.48
N VAL A 258 -17.86 -13.25 2.61
CA VAL A 258 -17.24 -14.06 1.58
C VAL A 258 -15.83 -14.44 2.01
N LEU A 259 -15.46 -15.71 1.85
CA LEU A 259 -14.08 -16.18 1.94
C LEU A 259 -13.63 -16.70 0.59
N VAL A 260 -12.48 -16.19 0.15
CA VAL A 260 -11.86 -16.42 -1.14
C VAL A 260 -10.61 -17.25 -0.93
N GLU A 261 -10.47 -18.30 -1.72
CA GLU A 261 -9.19 -18.99 -1.91
C GLU A 261 -8.48 -18.40 -3.12
N SER A 262 -7.27 -17.90 -2.93
CA SER A 262 -6.43 -17.45 -4.03
C SER A 262 -4.95 -17.65 -3.75
N LYS A 263 -4.17 -17.81 -4.82
CA LYS A 263 -2.70 -17.84 -4.76
C LYS A 263 -2.14 -16.44 -4.93
N TRP A 264 -1.13 -16.04 -4.18
CA TRP A 264 -0.57 -14.69 -4.29
C TRP A 264 0.70 -14.66 -5.15
N GLY A 265 0.55 -14.58 -6.47
CA GLY A 265 1.69 -14.68 -7.40
C GLY A 265 2.41 -16.03 -7.24
N PRO A 266 3.74 -16.07 -7.07
CA PRO A 266 4.49 -17.30 -6.78
C PRO A 266 4.45 -17.71 -5.29
N LEU A 267 3.77 -16.93 -4.43
CA LEU A 267 3.68 -17.23 -3.00
C LEU A 267 2.63 -18.31 -2.71
N GLY A 268 2.21 -18.45 -1.46
CA GLY A 268 1.25 -19.44 -1.03
C GLY A 268 -0.16 -19.25 -1.57
N VAL A 269 -1.00 -20.21 -1.22
CA VAL A 269 -2.46 -20.18 -1.42
C VAL A 269 -3.09 -19.85 -0.08
N PHE A 270 -3.99 -18.89 -0.06
CA PHE A 270 -4.60 -18.35 1.16
C PHE A 270 -6.11 -18.36 1.06
N LEU A 271 -6.76 -18.61 2.20
CA LEU A 271 -8.16 -18.28 2.44
C LEU A 271 -8.22 -16.90 3.10
N HIS A 272 -8.97 -15.97 2.52
CA HIS A 272 -9.02 -14.58 2.98
C HIS A 272 -10.36 -13.90 2.62
N ALA A 273 -10.69 -12.79 3.26
CA ALA A 273 -11.80 -11.93 2.83
C ALA A 273 -11.41 -11.17 1.53
N PRO A 274 -12.39 -10.72 0.71
CA PRO A 274 -12.09 -10.04 -0.56
C PRO A 274 -11.10 -8.88 -0.43
N GLU A 275 -11.19 -8.09 0.64
CA GLU A 275 -10.37 -6.90 0.88
C GLU A 275 -8.97 -7.22 1.44
N THR A 276 -8.76 -8.45 1.93
CA THR A 276 -7.54 -8.88 2.64
C THR A 276 -6.57 -9.55 1.67
N GLN A 277 -6.08 -8.78 0.69
CA GLN A 277 -5.01 -9.20 -0.23
C GLN A 277 -4.24 -7.99 -0.79
N PRO A 278 -3.02 -8.17 -1.36
CA PRO A 278 -2.16 -7.04 -1.70
C PRO A 278 -2.42 -6.40 -3.08
N PHE A 279 -3.24 -6.98 -3.95
CA PHE A 279 -3.35 -6.63 -5.37
C PHE A 279 -4.24 -5.41 -5.65
N SER A 280 -5.55 -5.47 -5.39
CA SER A 280 -6.49 -4.36 -5.66
C SER A 280 -7.69 -4.34 -4.72
N ARG A 281 -8.27 -3.16 -4.50
CA ARG A 281 -9.55 -3.03 -3.78
C ARG A 281 -10.77 -3.04 -4.69
N GLN A 282 -10.56 -2.96 -6.01
CA GLN A 282 -11.61 -3.03 -6.99
C GLN A 282 -11.79 -4.48 -7.41
N PHE A 283 -12.94 -5.06 -7.13
CA PHE A 283 -13.24 -6.43 -7.49
C PHE A 283 -14.70 -6.62 -7.87
N SER A 284 -14.95 -7.71 -8.59
CA SER A 284 -16.29 -8.16 -8.99
C SER A 284 -16.37 -9.68 -8.90
N PHE A 285 -17.58 -10.20 -8.65
CA PHE A 285 -17.85 -11.62 -8.63
C PHE A 285 -18.41 -12.08 -9.98
N TRP A 286 -18.03 -13.28 -10.40
CA TRP A 286 -18.37 -13.85 -11.71
C TRP A 286 -18.81 -15.29 -11.55
N ARG A 287 -20.00 -15.61 -12.09
CA ARG A 287 -20.54 -16.96 -12.09
C ARG A 287 -20.27 -17.64 -13.42
N SER A 288 -19.75 -18.86 -13.35
CA SER A 288 -19.62 -19.72 -14.52
C SER A 288 -20.87 -20.58 -14.69
N PRO A 289 -21.31 -20.87 -15.93
CA PRO A 289 -22.32 -21.91 -16.18
C PRO A 289 -21.75 -23.33 -16.01
N ARG A 290 -20.43 -23.46 -15.81
CA ARG A 290 -19.72 -24.75 -15.70
C ARG A 290 -19.63 -25.22 -14.25
N ALA A 291 -19.40 -26.52 -14.06
CA ALA A 291 -19.12 -27.11 -12.75
C ALA A 291 -17.72 -26.77 -12.18
N GLY A 292 -16.91 -25.96 -12.87
CA GLY A 292 -15.60 -25.53 -12.42
C GLY A 292 -14.87 -24.66 -13.45
N HIS A 293 -13.72 -24.10 -13.07
CA HIS A 293 -13.07 -23.02 -13.82
C HIS A 293 -11.94 -23.44 -14.77
N ARG A 294 -11.52 -24.72 -14.73
CA ARG A 294 -10.31 -25.17 -15.43
C ARG A 294 -10.44 -25.16 -16.95
N LEU A 295 -9.50 -24.54 -17.64
CA LEU A 295 -9.38 -24.62 -19.10
C LEU A 295 -9.02 -26.04 -19.53
N HIS A 296 -9.30 -26.34 -20.80
CA HIS A 296 -8.84 -27.58 -21.42
C HIS A 296 -7.38 -27.41 -21.81
N VAL A 297 -6.47 -28.04 -21.07
CA VAL A 297 -5.04 -28.07 -21.44
C VAL A 297 -4.86 -29.13 -22.51
N LEU A 298 -4.45 -28.73 -23.70
CA LEU A 298 -4.16 -29.64 -24.78
C LEU A 298 -2.78 -30.27 -24.54
N PRO A 299 -2.65 -31.60 -24.64
CA PRO A 299 -1.33 -32.22 -24.64
C PRO A 299 -0.54 -31.64 -25.82
N MET A 300 0.76 -31.44 -25.62
CA MET A 300 1.66 -31.10 -26.72
C MET A 300 1.39 -32.05 -27.88
N ALA A 301 1.17 -31.49 -29.07
CA ALA A 301 1.32 -32.27 -30.28
C ALA A 301 2.75 -32.81 -30.26
N SER A 302 2.90 -34.12 -30.09
CA SER A 302 4.19 -34.78 -30.21
C SER A 302 4.80 -34.27 -31.50
N ALA A 303 5.97 -33.63 -31.43
CA ALA A 303 6.68 -33.25 -32.64
C ALA A 303 6.79 -34.53 -33.46
N VAL A 304 6.07 -34.58 -34.58
CA VAL A 304 6.13 -35.70 -35.49
C VAL A 304 7.53 -35.63 -36.08
N GLU A 305 8.43 -36.45 -35.54
CA GLU A 305 9.78 -36.68 -36.08
C GLU A 305 9.71 -37.24 -37.51
#